data_AF-A0A1G5JH32-F1
#
_entry.id   AF-A0A1G5JH32-F1
#
_cell.length_a   1.000
_cell.length_b   1.000
_cell.length_c   1.000
_cell.angle_alpha   90.00
_cell.angle_beta   90.00
_cell.angle_gamma   90.00
#
_symmetry.space_group_name_H-M   'P 1'
#
loop_
_entity.id
_entity.type
_entity.pdbx_description
1 polymer ?
#
loop_
_entity_poly.entity_id
_entity_poly.type
_entity_poly.pdbx_seq_one_letter_code
_entity_poly.pdbx_strand_id
1 'polypeptide(L)'
;MSVVQPPSFETLGLVPFRINPHCLDPDPDPDPDSTHKDEPREQRLTEFLEENDVPVLGLREGSWLRVDGRQTRVRGARPARLFTRGAEPRELPVGPDVPHPLTTAPRFDAPVR
;
A
#
# COMPACT_ATOMS: atom_id res chain seq x y z
N MET A 1 7.15 19.26 13.98
CA MET A 1 7.16 20.19 12.83
C MET A 1 5.89 19.90 12.05
N SER A 2 4.83 20.67 12.30
CA SER A 2 3.47 20.30 11.91
C SER A 2 3.05 21.05 10.64
N VAL A 3 2.74 20.26 9.60
CA VAL A 3 1.93 20.58 8.43
C VAL A 3 2.45 21.73 7.54
N VAL A 4 3.45 21.44 6.70
CA VAL A 4 3.86 22.32 5.57
C VAL A 4 3.55 21.59 4.27
N GLN A 5 2.98 22.30 3.29
CA GLN A 5 2.76 21.77 1.95
C GLN A 5 4.11 21.50 1.28
N PRO A 6 4.38 20.28 0.79
CA PRO A 6 5.59 20.01 0.04
C PRO A 6 5.50 20.67 -1.35
N PRO A 7 6.64 21.05 -1.96
CA PRO A 7 6.64 21.62 -3.30
C PRO A 7 6.13 20.63 -4.37
N SER A 8 6.22 19.32 -4.10
CA SER A 8 5.63 18.26 -4.91
C SER A 8 5.39 16.99 -4.08
N PHE A 9 4.64 16.04 -4.62
CA PHE A 9 4.51 14.67 -4.06
C PHE A 9 5.53 13.69 -4.65
N GLU A 10 6.46 14.17 -5.47
CA GLU A 10 7.59 13.38 -5.96
C GLU A 10 8.52 13.04 -4.78
N THR A 11 9.06 11.82 -4.79
CA THR A 11 9.88 11.27 -3.70
C THR A 11 11.19 10.74 -4.28
N LEU A 12 11.96 9.99 -3.49
CA LEU A 12 13.28 9.49 -3.87
C LEU A 12 13.30 8.48 -5.03
N GLY A 13 12.15 7.92 -5.44
CA GLY A 13 12.08 6.97 -6.55
C GLY A 13 12.83 5.64 -6.34
N LEU A 14 13.08 5.24 -5.09
CA LEU A 14 13.89 4.06 -4.75
C LEU A 14 13.18 2.72 -5.01
N VAL A 15 11.85 2.72 -5.02
CA VAL A 15 11.02 1.54 -5.29
C VAL A 15 9.89 1.92 -6.25
N PRO A 16 9.47 1.01 -7.15
CA PRO A 16 8.50 1.33 -8.20
C PRO A 16 7.04 1.13 -7.75
N PHE A 17 6.77 1.19 -6.44
CA PHE A 17 5.46 1.01 -5.83
C PHE A 17 5.30 1.95 -4.63
N ARG A 18 4.05 2.16 -4.19
CA ARG A 18 3.76 2.96 -3.00
C ARG A 18 3.77 2.08 -1.75
N ILE A 19 4.20 2.64 -0.63
CA ILE A 19 4.13 1.99 0.68
C ILE A 19 3.04 2.69 1.47
N ASN A 20 2.07 1.92 1.99
CA ASN A 20 1.13 2.38 2.98
C ASN A 20 1.55 1.83 4.35
N PRO A 21 2.27 2.61 5.18
CA PRO A 21 2.75 2.13 6.47
C PRO A 21 1.61 2.07 7.49
N HIS A 22 1.81 1.29 8.57
CA HIS A 22 0.82 1.12 9.63
C HIS A 22 -0.53 0.63 9.11
N CYS A 23 -0.53 -0.20 8.06
CA CYS A 23 -1.75 -0.75 7.49
C CYS A 23 -2.45 -1.61 8.55
N LEU A 24 -3.69 -1.30 8.83
CA LEU A 24 -4.54 -2.07 9.73
C LEU A 24 -5.26 -3.17 8.96
N ASP A 25 -5.63 -4.22 9.67
CA ASP A 25 -6.52 -5.24 9.12
C ASP A 25 -7.94 -4.65 8.98
N PRO A 26 -8.73 -5.11 7.99
CA PRO A 26 -10.13 -4.73 7.91
C PRO A 26 -10.85 -5.20 9.17
N ASP A 27 -11.67 -4.34 9.76
CA ASP A 27 -12.42 -4.68 10.96
C ASP A 27 -13.37 -5.85 10.65
N PRO A 28 -13.24 -7.00 11.34
CA PRO A 28 -14.07 -8.17 11.06
C PRO A 28 -15.51 -7.99 11.57
N ASP A 29 -15.73 -7.10 12.53
CA ASP A 29 -17.04 -6.67 13.03
C ASP A 29 -17.04 -5.14 13.04
N PRO A 30 -17.62 -4.45 12.02
CA PRO A 30 -17.83 -3.02 12.12
C PRO A 30 -18.85 -2.81 13.22
N ASP A 31 -18.37 -2.49 14.43
CA ASP A 31 -19.23 -2.16 15.55
C ASP A 31 -20.19 -1.04 15.11
N PRO A 32 -21.52 -1.31 15.04
CA PRO A 32 -22.49 -0.33 14.57
C PRO A 32 -22.57 0.90 15.50
N ASP A 33 -22.05 0.78 16.73
CA ASP A 33 -21.95 1.88 17.70
C ASP A 33 -20.55 2.54 17.71
N SER A 34 -19.62 2.09 16.86
CA SER A 34 -18.31 2.74 16.70
C SER A 34 -18.47 4.19 16.26
N THR A 35 -17.93 5.10 17.05
CA THR A 35 -17.97 6.54 16.79
C THR A 35 -16.93 6.97 15.74
N HIS A 36 -16.00 6.08 15.37
CA HIS A 36 -15.00 6.33 14.34
C HIS A 36 -15.61 6.13 12.95
N LYS A 37 -16.17 7.21 12.41
CA LYS A 37 -16.68 7.28 11.03
C LYS A 37 -15.60 7.59 10.00
N ASP A 38 -14.34 7.38 10.34
CA ASP A 38 -13.27 7.55 9.37
C ASP A 38 -13.39 6.47 8.30
N GLU A 39 -13.19 6.90 7.05
CA GLU A 39 -13.24 6.01 5.90
C GLU A 39 -12.22 4.86 6.07
N PRO A 40 -12.62 3.59 5.84
CA PRO A 40 -11.69 2.47 5.91
C PRO A 40 -10.49 2.69 5.00
N ARG A 41 -9.30 2.33 5.48
CA ARG A 41 -8.05 2.46 4.72
C ARG A 41 -8.10 1.78 3.37
N GLU A 42 -8.80 0.64 3.30
CA GLU A 42 -9.01 -0.09 2.06
C GLU A 42 -9.77 0.74 1.03
N GLN A 43 -10.84 1.43 1.44
CA GLN A 43 -11.61 2.30 0.55
C GLN A 43 -10.75 3.45 0.01
N ARG A 44 -9.97 4.12 0.88
CA ARG A 44 -9.06 5.21 0.48
C ARG A 44 -8.01 4.76 -0.54
N LEU A 45 -7.54 3.51 -0.42
CA LEU A 45 -6.58 2.93 -1.36
C LEU A 45 -7.26 2.55 -2.67
N THR A 46 -8.51 2.08 -2.64
CA THR A 46 -9.33 1.84 -3.83
C THR A 46 -9.55 3.13 -4.60
N GLU A 47 -10.00 4.20 -3.94
CA GLU A 47 -10.17 5.53 -4.56
C GLU A 47 -8.85 6.05 -5.15
N PHE A 48 -7.73 5.90 -4.43
CA PHE A 48 -6.41 6.22 -4.97
C PHE A 48 -6.07 5.43 -6.25
N LEU A 49 -6.44 4.15 -6.30
CA LEU A 49 -6.17 3.24 -7.42
C LEU A 49 -7.11 3.46 -8.62
N GLU A 50 -8.24 4.13 -8.45
CA GLU A 50 -9.08 4.60 -9.57
C GLU A 50 -8.31 5.63 -10.41
N GLU A 51 -7.61 6.54 -9.74
CA GLU A 51 -6.82 7.60 -10.39
C GLU A 51 -5.38 7.18 -10.74
N ASN A 52 -4.83 6.16 -10.05
CA ASN A 52 -3.42 5.79 -10.18
C ASN A 52 -3.22 4.28 -10.43
N ASP A 53 -2.31 3.92 -11.33
CA ASP A 53 -2.04 2.51 -11.68
C ASP A 53 -0.79 1.97 -10.94
N VAL A 54 -0.40 2.63 -9.86
CA VAL A 54 0.75 2.24 -9.07
C VAL A 54 0.34 1.24 -7.98
N PRO A 55 0.97 0.06 -7.89
CA PRO A 55 0.71 -0.87 -6.80
C PRO A 55 0.98 -0.23 -5.45
N VAL A 56 0.12 -0.49 -4.47
CA VAL A 56 0.31 -0.05 -3.09
C VAL A 56 0.55 -1.26 -2.19
N LEU A 57 1.63 -1.21 -1.42
CA LEU A 57 1.98 -2.25 -0.45
C LEU A 57 1.67 -1.75 0.96
N GLY A 58 0.62 -2.30 1.56
CA GLY A 58 0.25 -2.10 2.95
C GLY A 58 1.18 -2.87 3.88
N LEU A 59 1.99 -2.15 4.66
CA LEU A 59 2.86 -2.72 5.69
C LEU A 59 2.21 -2.60 7.06
N ARG A 60 1.95 -3.75 7.67
CA ARG A 60 1.49 -3.84 9.06
C ARG A 60 2.60 -3.47 10.03
N GLU A 61 2.22 -3.04 11.23
CA GLU A 61 3.20 -2.78 12.29
C GLU A 61 4.01 -4.04 12.64
N GLY A 62 5.31 -3.84 12.89
CA GLY A 62 6.25 -4.94 13.10
C GLY A 62 6.71 -5.64 11.81
N SER A 63 6.29 -5.17 10.63
CA SER A 63 6.77 -5.64 9.33
C SER A 63 7.57 -4.59 8.57
N TRP A 64 8.47 -5.05 7.72
CA TRP A 64 9.36 -4.19 6.93
C TRP A 64 9.73 -4.85 5.60
N LEU A 65 10.32 -4.08 4.70
CA LEU A 65 10.75 -4.55 3.37
C LEU A 65 12.26 -4.59 3.26
N ARG A 66 12.78 -5.73 2.79
CA ARG A 66 14.13 -5.81 2.26
C ARG A 66 14.07 -5.73 0.75
N VAL A 67 14.66 -4.69 0.17
CA VAL A 67 14.86 -4.56 -1.28
C VAL A 67 16.35 -4.73 -1.57
N ASP A 68 16.69 -5.66 -2.45
CA ASP A 68 18.06 -5.97 -2.86
C ASP A 68 18.08 -6.20 -4.39
N GLY A 69 18.48 -5.18 -5.14
CA GLY A 69 18.37 -5.16 -6.59
C GLY A 69 16.92 -5.34 -7.06
N ARG A 70 16.64 -6.49 -7.71
CA ARG A 70 15.30 -6.84 -8.21
C ARG A 70 14.48 -7.69 -7.22
N GLN A 71 15.07 -8.08 -6.10
CA GLN A 71 14.39 -8.87 -5.08
C GLN A 71 13.78 -7.96 -4.03
N THR A 72 12.49 -8.19 -3.75
CA THR A 72 11.77 -7.53 -2.66
C THR A 72 11.20 -8.59 -1.75
N ARG A 73 11.43 -8.51 -0.44
CA ARG A 73 10.93 -9.47 0.56
C ARG A 73 10.23 -8.76 1.69
N VAL A 74 9.07 -9.27 2.08
CA VAL A 74 8.43 -8.90 3.35
C VAL A 74 9.15 -9.62 4.49
N ARG A 75 9.49 -8.87 5.52
CA ARG A 75 10.18 -9.34 6.73
C ARG A 75 9.42 -8.82 7.96
N GLY A 76 9.72 -9.39 9.12
CA GLY A 76 9.07 -9.04 10.38
C GLY A 76 7.96 -10.01 10.76
N ALA A 77 7.02 -9.57 11.59
CA ALA A 77 6.08 -10.44 12.29
C ALA A 77 4.80 -10.76 11.50
N ARG A 78 4.40 -9.88 10.56
CA ARG A 78 3.09 -9.97 9.89
C ARG A 78 3.23 -9.93 8.36
N PRO A 79 2.31 -10.54 7.60
CA PRO A 79 2.29 -10.40 6.15
C PRO A 79 2.03 -8.95 5.73
N ALA A 80 2.34 -8.63 4.48
CA ALA A 80 1.95 -7.36 3.85
C ALA A 80 0.72 -7.56 2.97
N ARG A 81 -0.04 -6.50 2.69
CA ARG A 81 -1.21 -6.56 1.82
C ARG A 81 -0.95 -5.75 0.55
N LEU A 82 -1.07 -6.39 -0.60
CA LEU A 82 -0.88 -5.76 -1.91
C LEU A 82 -2.21 -5.30 -2.47
N PHE A 83 -2.28 -4.02 -2.82
CA PHE A 83 -3.42 -3.40 -3.49
C PHE A 83 -3.00 -3.05 -4.93
N THR A 84 -3.83 -3.44 -5.88
CA THR A 84 -3.65 -3.15 -7.31
C THR A 84 -4.99 -2.78 -7.91
N ARG A 85 -4.98 -1.88 -8.89
CA ARG A 85 -6.20 -1.40 -9.56
C ARG A 85 -7.05 -2.57 -10.08
N GLY A 86 -8.36 -2.49 -9.83
CA GLY A 86 -9.35 -3.43 -10.36
C GLY A 86 -9.19 -4.87 -9.87
N ALA A 87 -8.44 -5.10 -8.80
CA ALA A 87 -8.23 -6.42 -8.23
C ALA A 87 -8.38 -6.38 -6.70
N GLU A 88 -8.93 -7.46 -6.15
CA GLU A 88 -9.04 -7.65 -4.71
C GLU A 88 -7.66 -7.64 -4.03
N PRO A 89 -7.53 -7.05 -2.83
CA PRO A 89 -6.26 -7.01 -2.13
C PRO A 89 -5.72 -8.40 -1.81
N ARG A 90 -4.43 -8.62 -2.04
CA ARG A 90 -3.77 -9.93 -1.86
C ARG A 90 -2.76 -9.92 -0.72
N GLU A 91 -2.81 -10.93 0.15
CA GLU A 91 -1.78 -11.14 1.17
C GLU A 91 -0.44 -11.59 0.57
N LEU A 92 0.63 -11.02 1.10
CA LEU A 92 2.01 -11.35 0.78
C LEU A 92 2.71 -11.86 2.05
N PRO A 93 3.03 -13.16 2.11
CA PRO A 93 3.60 -13.76 3.30
C PRO A 93 5.01 -13.23 3.60
N VAL A 94 5.41 -13.32 4.86
CA VAL A 94 6.78 -13.06 5.29
C VAL A 94 7.70 -14.12 4.72
N GLY A 95 8.84 -13.72 4.16
CA GLY A 95 9.90 -14.63 3.74
C GLY A 95 10.17 -14.67 2.23
N PRO A 96 9.25 -15.20 1.41
CA PRO A 96 9.50 -15.39 -0.02
C PRO A 96 9.59 -14.06 -0.77
N ASP A 97 10.15 -14.11 -1.99
CA ASP A 97 10.21 -12.96 -2.88
C ASP A 97 8.78 -12.52 -3.26
N VAL A 98 8.54 -11.22 -3.19
CA VAL A 98 7.27 -10.60 -3.56
C VAL A 98 7.13 -10.60 -5.08
N PRO A 99 5.95 -10.94 -5.64
CA PRO A 99 5.76 -11.10 -7.08
C PRO A 99 6.05 -9.85 -7.93
N HIS A 100 6.29 -10.11 -9.23
CA HIS A 100 6.58 -9.18 -10.33
C HIS A 100 5.76 -7.87 -10.44
N PRO A 101 4.47 -7.75 -10.04
CA PRO A 101 3.76 -6.45 -10.05
C PRO A 101 4.52 -5.31 -9.36
N LEU A 102 5.42 -5.60 -8.40
CA LEU A 102 6.27 -4.60 -7.76
C LEU A 102 7.55 -4.25 -8.54
N THR A 103 7.62 -4.58 -9.84
CA THR A 103 8.75 -4.26 -10.71
C THR A 103 8.36 -3.42 -11.93
N THR A 104 7.06 -3.13 -12.09
CA THR A 104 6.54 -2.29 -13.18
C THR A 104 6.75 -0.82 -12.86
N ALA A 105 7.07 0.00 -13.86
CA ALA A 105 7.19 1.44 -13.68
C ALA A 105 5.84 2.05 -13.21
N PRO A 106 5.83 2.81 -12.09
CA PRO A 106 4.60 3.39 -11.56
C PRO A 106 4.03 4.45 -12.52
N ARG A 107 2.71 4.49 -12.65
CA ARG A 107 1.99 5.54 -13.38
C ARG A 107 1.02 6.23 -12.45
N PHE A 108 1.23 7.52 -12.25
CA PHE A 108 0.34 8.41 -11.50
C PHE A 108 -0.53 9.19 -12.49
N ASP A 109 -1.67 9.68 -12.01
CA ASP A 109 -2.62 10.49 -12.80
C ASP A 109 -3.04 9.80 -14.11
N ALA A 110 -3.35 8.50 -14.00
CA ALA A 110 -3.69 7.62 -15.11
C ALA A 110 -5.09 7.02 -14.90
N PRO A 111 -6.16 7.83 -14.89
CA PRO A 111 -7.51 7.39 -14.54
C PRO A 111 -8.02 6.30 -15.46
N VAL A 112 -8.88 5.43 -14.92
CA VAL A 112 -9.65 4.47 -15.72
C VAL A 112 -10.57 5.25 -16.65
N ARG A 113 -10.46 5.02 -17.97
CA ARG A 113 -11.35 5.62 -18.98
C ARG A 113 -12.69 4.91 -19.06
#